data_AF-A0A9E5DZS2-F1
#
_entry.id   AF-A0A9E5DZS2-F1
#
_cell.length_a   1.000
_cell.length_b   1.000
_cell.length_c   1.000
_cell.angle_alpha   90.00
_cell.angle_beta   90.00
_cell.angle_gamma   90.00
#
_symmetry.space_group_name_H-M   'P 1'
#
loop_
_entity.id
_entity.type
_entity.pdbx_description
1 polymer ?
#
loop_
_entity_poly.entity_id
_entity_poly.type
_entity_poly.pdbx_seq_one_letter_code
_entity_poly.pdbx_strand_id
1 'polypeptide(L)' 'MSKKLHKIFSSFVTLTTILWSVGFGTLALPGVASAAVISAGDLVKASGPAVYYYAADQKRYVFPNEKSYWSWYKD' A
#
# COMPACT_ATOMS: atom_id res chain seq x y z
N MET A 1 52.66 6.34 6.32
CA MET A 1 51.20 6.36 6.12
C MET A 1 50.69 7.78 6.39
N SER A 2 50.10 8.46 5.41
CA SER A 2 49.76 9.89 5.56
C SER A 2 48.55 10.07 6.49
N LYS A 3 48.63 11.00 7.46
CA LYS A 3 47.54 11.24 8.45
C LYS A 3 46.19 11.54 7.78
N LYS A 4 46.22 12.07 6.55
CA LYS A 4 45.03 12.34 5.72
C LYS A 4 44.32 11.05 5.29
N LEU A 5 45.08 10.00 4.95
CA LEU A 5 44.53 8.72 4.50
C LEU A 5 43.76 7.99 5.63
N HIS A 6 44.27 8.05 6.87
CA HIS A 6 43.59 7.47 8.03
C HIS A 6 42.25 8.14 8.35
N LYS A 7 42.17 9.47 8.16
CA LYS A 7 40.96 10.25 8.41
C LYS A 7 39.90 9.96 7.34
N ILE A 8 40.31 9.81 6.08
CA ILE A 8 39.39 9.46 4.97
C ILE A 8 38.85 8.03 5.16
N PHE A 9 39.72 7.09 5.51
CA PHE A 9 39.32 5.70 5.74
C PHE A 9 38.34 5.59 6.92
N SER A 10 38.65 6.23 8.04
CA SER A 10 37.77 6.22 9.23
C SER A 10 36.42 6.90 8.96
N SER A 11 36.41 7.99 8.20
CA SER A 11 35.17 8.68 7.82
C SER A 11 34.29 7.86 6.87
N PHE A 12 34.90 7.03 6.02
CA PHE A 12 34.16 6.17 5.10
C PHE A 12 33.51 4.98 5.84
N VAL A 13 34.25 4.39 6.77
CA VAL A 13 33.75 3.27 7.60
C VAL A 13 32.56 3.71 8.45
N THR A 14 32.63 4.88 9.10
CA THR A 14 31.51 5.35 9.94
C THR A 14 30.26 5.68 9.13
N LEU A 15 30.40 6.28 7.95
CA LEU A 15 29.27 6.56 7.06
C LEU A 15 28.60 5.26 6.58
N THR A 16 29.42 4.25 6.27
CA THR A 16 28.96 2.93 5.84
C THR A 16 28.24 2.21 6.98
N THR A 17 28.74 2.30 8.22
CA THR A 17 28.06 1.70 9.40
C THR A 17 26.72 2.38 9.70
N ILE A 18 26.62 3.70 9.55
CA ILE A 18 25.35 4.43 9.74
C ILE A 18 24.34 4.00 8.66
N LEU A 19 24.78 3.89 7.41
CA LEU A 19 23.96 3.44 6.29
C LEU A 19 23.50 1.97 6.43
N TRP A 20 24.27 1.12 7.11
CA TRP A 20 23.88 -0.25 7.42
C TRP A 20 23.00 -0.35 8.69
N SER A 21 23.10 0.63 9.60
CA SER A 21 22.30 0.71 10.84
C SER A 21 20.85 1.14 10.58
N VAL A 22 20.61 2.01 9.61
CA VAL A 22 19.27 2.19 9.01
C VAL A 22 19.04 1.06 8.01
N GLY A 23 18.85 -0.14 8.55
CA GLY A 23 18.84 -1.37 7.79
C GLY A 23 18.14 -1.25 6.44
N PHE A 24 18.76 -1.84 5.42
CA PHE A 24 18.23 -2.06 4.08
C PHE A 24 16.80 -2.67 4.08
N GLY A 25 16.33 -3.17 5.23
CA GLY A 25 14.96 -3.64 5.47
C GLY A 25 13.88 -2.56 5.46
N THR A 26 14.17 -1.26 5.65
CA THR A 26 13.15 -0.20 5.48
C THR A 26 12.95 0.20 4.01
N LEU A 27 13.95 0.00 3.15
CA LEU A 27 13.88 0.28 1.72
C LEU A 27 13.40 -0.93 0.89
N ALA A 28 13.42 -2.13 1.48
CA ALA A 28 12.93 -3.36 0.90
C ALA A 28 11.69 -3.90 1.64
N LEU A 29 10.81 -3.02 2.13
CA LEU A 29 9.48 -3.45 2.55
C LEU A 29 8.73 -3.92 1.29
N PRO A 30 8.43 -5.23 1.15
CA PRO A 30 7.60 -5.68 0.05
C PRO A 30 6.21 -5.11 0.28
N GLY A 31 5.86 -4.10 -0.51
CA GLY A 31 4.53 -3.52 -0.54
C GLY A 31 4.21 -2.65 0.68
N VAL A 32 4.37 -1.34 0.50
CA VAL A 32 3.33 -0.45 1.04
C VAL A 32 2.03 -0.98 0.48
N ALA A 33 1.20 -1.60 1.32
CA ALA A 33 -0.09 -2.11 0.90
C ALA A 33 -0.88 -0.91 0.34
N SER A 34 -0.97 -0.84 -0.99
CA SER A 34 -1.79 0.15 -1.67
C SER A 34 -3.22 -0.33 -1.57
N ALA A 35 -3.83 -0.10 -0.40
CA ALA A 35 -5.26 -0.27 -0.26
C ALA A 35 -5.92 0.78 -1.17
N ALA A 36 -6.80 0.34 -2.06
CA ALA A 36 -7.64 1.26 -2.81
C ALA A 36 -8.43 2.11 -1.80
N VAL A 37 -8.40 3.43 -1.96
CA VAL A 37 -9.22 4.34 -1.17
C VAL A 37 -10.65 4.16 -1.65
N ILE A 38 -11.49 3.50 -0.84
CA ILE A 38 -12.90 3.27 -1.16
C ILE A 38 -13.71 4.47 -0.71
N SER A 39 -14.44 5.07 -1.64
CA SER A 39 -15.36 6.18 -1.44
C SER A 39 -16.81 5.69 -1.44
N ALA A 40 -17.68 6.39 -0.71
CA ALA A 40 -19.12 6.11 -0.76
C ALA A 40 -19.63 6.21 -2.22
N GLY A 41 -20.35 5.18 -2.66
CA GLY A 41 -20.76 5.01 -4.06
C GLY A 41 -19.95 3.94 -4.81
N ASP A 42 -18.81 3.51 -4.28
CA ASP A 42 -17.97 2.53 -4.95
C ASP A 42 -18.61 1.15 -5.00
N LEU A 43 -18.47 0.51 -6.16
CA LEU A 43 -18.85 -0.88 -6.39
C LEU A 43 -17.60 -1.73 -6.52
N VAL A 44 -17.39 -2.61 -5.53
CA VAL A 44 -16.25 -3.50 -5.47
C VAL A 44 -16.64 -4.88 -6.01
N LYS A 45 -15.79 -5.45 -6.86
CA LYS A 45 -15.96 -6.78 -7.46
C LYS A 45 -14.80 -7.69 -7.09
N ALA A 46 -15.11 -8.95 -6.86
CA ALA A 46 -14.11 -10.00 -6.61
C ALA A 46 -14.01 -10.92 -7.85
N SER A 47 -13.44 -12.11 -7.68
CA SER A 47 -13.36 -13.13 -8.74
C SER A 47 -14.71 -13.77 -9.08
N GLY A 48 -15.67 -13.73 -8.16
CA GLY A 48 -17.02 -14.28 -8.33
C GLY A 48 -18.04 -13.27 -8.87
N PRO A 49 -19.28 -13.71 -9.12
CA PRO A 49 -20.33 -12.84 -9.66
C PRO A 49 -20.82 -11.79 -8.66
N ALA A 50 -20.60 -12.01 -7.35
CA ALA A 50 -21.09 -11.13 -6.31
C ALA A 50 -20.42 -9.75 -6.35
N VAL A 51 -21.21 -8.71 -6.06
CA VAL A 51 -20.74 -7.33 -6.01
C VAL A 51 -21.03 -6.69 -4.64
N TYR A 52 -20.16 -5.79 -4.22
CA TYR A 52 -20.19 -5.17 -2.90
C TYR A 52 -20.27 -3.65 -3.07
N TYR A 53 -21.41 -3.07 -2.71
CA TYR A 53 -21.62 -1.63 -2.77
C TYR A 53 -21.26 -0.99 -1.43
N TYR A 54 -20.37 0.00 -1.45
CA TYR A 54 -20.05 0.80 -0.28
C TYR A 54 -20.92 2.05 -0.25
N ALA A 55 -21.90 2.09 0.64
CA ALA A 55 -22.89 3.16 0.69
C ALA A 55 -22.43 4.35 1.55
N ALA A 56 -23.10 5.48 1.38
CA ALA A 56 -22.83 6.72 2.12
C ALA A 56 -23.09 6.61 3.63
N ASP A 57 -23.84 5.59 4.07
CA ASP A 57 -24.07 5.26 5.47
C ASP A 57 -22.91 4.46 6.11
N GLN A 58 -21.77 4.35 5.42
CA GLN A 58 -20.61 3.54 5.79
C GLN A 58 -20.91 2.03 5.93
N LYS A 59 -22.00 1.55 5.32
CA LYS A 59 -22.32 0.12 5.26
C LYS A 59 -21.96 -0.48 3.90
N ARG A 60 -21.71 -1.79 3.93
CA ARG A 60 -21.44 -2.59 2.73
C ARG A 60 -22.64 -3.47 2.41
N TYR A 61 -23.27 -3.24 1.27
CA TYR A 61 -24.37 -4.05 0.76
C TYR A 61 -23.83 -5.09 -0.23
N VAL A 62 -24.31 -6.33 -0.11
CA VAL A 62 -23.85 -7.46 -0.93
C VAL A 62 -24.95 -7.88 -1.89
N PHE A 63 -24.61 -7.99 -3.16
CA PHE A 63 -25.51 -8.45 -4.20
C PHE A 63 -24.97 -9.73 -4.85
N PRO A 64 -25.82 -10.71 -5.19
CA PRO A 64 -25.38 -11.95 -5.83
C PRO A 64 -24.76 -11.74 -7.20
N ASN A 65 -25.16 -10.68 -7.91
CA ASN A 65 -24.66 -10.29 -9.22
C ASN A 65 -24.93 -8.81 -9.53
N GLU A 66 -24.30 -8.28 -10.59
CA GLU A 66 -24.50 -6.89 -11.04
C GLU A 66 -25.95 -6.58 -11.41
N LYS A 67 -26.69 -7.54 -12.00
CA LYS A 67 -28.10 -7.32 -12.38
C LYS A 67 -28.98 -7.03 -11.16
N SER A 68 -28.76 -7.73 -10.05
CA SER A 68 -29.46 -7.46 -8.79
C SER A 68 -29.12 -6.08 -8.24
N TYR A 69 -27.86 -5.64 -8.35
CA TYR A 69 -27.47 -4.28 -7.96
C TYR A 69 -28.19 -3.22 -8.83
N TRP A 70 -28.18 -3.38 -10.15
CA TRP A 70 -28.82 -2.42 -11.07
C TRP A 70 -30.33 -2.31 -10.88
N SER A 71 -31.00 -3.37 -10.41
CA SER A 71 -32.45 -3.34 -10.16
C SER A 71 -32.91 -2.36 -9.06
N TRP A 72 -31.98 -1.83 -8.26
CA TRP A 72 -32.28 -0.81 -7.25
C TRP A 72 -32.35 0.61 -7.81
N TYR A 73 -31.88 0.80 -9.04
CA TYR A 73 -31.96 2.05 -9.76
C TYR A 73 -33.18 2.00 -10.66
N LYS A 74 -33.93 3.10 -10.72
CA LYS A 74 -34.93 3.28 -11.77
C LYS A 74 -34.18 3.59 -13.06
N ASP A 75 -34.59 2.93 -14.14
CA ASP A 75 -34.11 3.21 -15.50
C ASP A 75 -34.29 4.70 -15.87
#